data_AF-A9F8D8-F1
#
_entry.id   AF-A9F8D8-F1
#
_cell.length_a   1.000
_cell.length_b   1.000
_cell.length_c   1.000
_cell.angle_alpha   90.00
_cell.angle_beta   90.00
_cell.angle_gamma   90.00
#
_symmetry.space_group_name_H-M   'P 1'
#
loop_
_entity.id
_entity.type
_entity.pdbx_description
1 polymer ?
#
loop_
_entity_poly.entity_id
_entity_poly.type
_entity_poly.pdbx_seq_one_letter_code
_entity_poly.pdbx_strand_id
1 'polypeptide(L)'
;MFLVKARVASVLAPSPWASSRLAEPSMPSIGRRGPAAATGRARQASTMRSTRRASDRPGAARGGSSLRAGSVNSRSYVRTLTNTDDRDRRATPGRPLRGSRSRSRLTSRAARATNDGMAGPDGLGAPPDPAAVIAHVEVAAGSALFAAHAAVPGNLPIERAACATEAIRGAAARTRAGQRASVVLGAHELVGALAALGEAAAVRTPVTVHVIERRGGLAVGRDELAPALDVGAGVLVTWSSQEAADMTLVARRAAEDSETPFLHLVDALPSDVSALGGTRELAARFLGAERSAPTFTDAAPGESDGDGGPRPQGRGVVRKRAERGFCARVPFALASAMRELCELTGRPLGAIERVETADAEEIMVVVGCAFPAAREVVRSLRAQGRRVGLVGVRALRPFFGADVVKTLGRAKAIVVLEPLDVPLAPYGPVAAAVKAAFADALTWAPGFPSVGRIPPILSATFATIDGTITERDVRLSLAEIASGERARRHIVFGSDG
;
A
#
# COMPACT_ATOMS: atom_id res chain seq x y z
N MET A 1 43.70 19.15 -30.58
CA MET A 1 44.85 18.92 -29.68
C MET A 1 44.38 19.12 -28.26
N PHE A 2 44.64 18.13 -27.40
CA PHE A 2 44.21 17.94 -26.01
C PHE A 2 44.49 19.15 -25.09
N LEU A 3 43.66 19.43 -24.07
CA LEU A 3 43.74 18.80 -22.74
C LEU A 3 42.73 19.39 -21.73
N VAL A 4 42.28 18.48 -20.86
CA VAL A 4 41.40 18.63 -19.69
C VAL A 4 42.11 19.34 -18.53
N LYS A 5 41.38 20.13 -17.73
CA LYS A 5 41.58 20.23 -16.27
C LYS A 5 40.35 20.76 -15.55
N ALA A 6 39.82 19.94 -14.64
CA ALA A 6 38.79 20.28 -13.67
C ALA A 6 39.35 21.17 -12.55
N ARG A 7 38.50 22.02 -11.97
CA ARG A 7 38.60 22.40 -10.55
C ARG A 7 37.24 22.82 -9.98
N VAL A 8 36.90 22.11 -8.91
CA VAL A 8 35.83 22.35 -7.94
C VAL A 8 36.16 23.58 -7.11
N ALA A 9 35.17 24.48 -6.89
CA ALA A 9 35.15 25.41 -5.76
C ALA A 9 33.72 25.92 -5.48
N SER A 10 33.18 25.49 -4.32
CA SER A 10 32.36 26.24 -3.35
C SER A 10 31.43 27.36 -3.83
N VAL A 11 30.11 27.16 -3.69
CA VAL A 11 29.17 28.24 -3.34
C VAL A 11 28.14 27.70 -2.35
N LEU A 12 28.45 27.87 -1.06
CA LEU A 12 27.46 27.98 0.01
C LEU A 12 27.13 29.47 0.15
N ALA A 13 25.91 29.87 -0.17
CA ALA A 13 25.34 31.15 0.28
C ALA A 13 23.81 31.00 0.42
N PRO A 14 23.24 31.27 1.62
CA PRO A 14 21.80 31.18 1.86
C PRO A 14 21.03 32.41 1.35
N SER A 15 19.81 32.17 0.89
CA SER A 15 18.84 33.18 0.42
C SER A 15 18.43 34.17 1.53
N PRO A 16 18.32 35.49 1.26
CA PRO A 16 18.07 36.51 2.27
C PRO A 16 16.57 36.84 2.39
N TRP A 17 15.84 36.21 3.33
CA TRP A 17 14.53 36.69 3.77
C TRP A 17 14.47 36.83 5.28
N ALA A 18 15.02 37.93 5.79
CA ALA A 18 14.68 38.49 7.10
C ALA A 18 15.14 39.96 7.20
N SER A 19 14.30 40.90 6.75
CA SER A 19 14.24 42.27 7.29
C SER A 19 13.20 43.12 6.55
N SER A 20 11.95 43.04 7.00
CA SER A 20 11.02 44.16 6.84
C SER A 20 10.15 44.23 8.09
N ARG A 21 10.47 45.18 8.96
CA ARG A 21 9.59 45.65 10.04
C ARG A 21 8.34 46.19 9.37
N LEU A 22 7.21 45.53 9.55
CA LEU A 22 5.91 46.11 9.20
C LEU A 22 5.47 46.98 10.38
N ALA A 23 5.36 48.26 10.08
CA ALA A 23 4.80 49.29 10.94
C ALA A 23 3.33 48.98 11.27
N GLU A 24 2.95 49.29 12.51
CA GLU A 24 1.56 49.25 12.99
C GLU A 24 0.68 50.20 12.15
N PRO A 25 -0.52 49.76 11.70
CA PRO A 25 -1.54 50.69 11.26
C PRO A 25 -2.32 51.24 12.46
N SER A 26 -2.16 52.54 12.67
CA SER A 26 -2.92 53.42 13.56
C SER A 26 -4.44 53.27 13.40
N MET A 27 -5.14 53.05 14.52
CA MET A 27 -6.61 53.17 14.61
C MET A 27 -7.08 54.61 14.43
N PRO A 28 -8.23 54.86 13.77
CA PRO A 28 -8.91 56.15 13.85
C PRO A 28 -9.68 56.30 15.16
N SER A 29 -9.54 57.47 15.76
CA SER A 29 -10.17 57.95 16.98
C SER A 29 -11.70 58.04 16.89
N ILE A 30 -12.41 57.47 17.87
CA ILE A 30 -13.76 57.91 18.24
C ILE A 30 -13.76 58.21 19.74
N GLY A 31 -13.83 59.51 20.06
CA GLY A 31 -13.95 60.02 21.42
C GLY A 31 -15.41 60.15 21.86
N ARG A 32 -15.70 59.54 23.02
CA ARG A 32 -16.63 59.93 24.09
C ARG A 32 -18.03 60.48 23.74
N ARG A 33 -19.06 59.80 24.26
CA ARG A 33 -20.06 60.35 25.22
C ARG A 33 -20.70 59.20 26.03
N GLY A 34 -20.87 59.42 27.33
CA GLY A 34 -21.30 58.44 28.34
C GLY A 34 -22.84 58.35 28.55
N PRO A 35 -23.33 57.97 29.75
CA PRO A 35 -24.16 56.78 29.92
C PRO A 35 -25.59 57.03 30.46
N ALA A 36 -26.49 56.05 30.30
CA ALA A 36 -27.72 55.85 31.10
C ALA A 36 -28.22 54.40 30.86
N ALA A 37 -28.19 53.47 31.82
CA ALA A 37 -29.03 53.28 33.01
C ALA A 37 -30.24 52.34 32.78
N ALA A 38 -30.41 51.40 33.72
CA ALA A 38 -31.62 50.60 34.04
C ALA A 38 -32.00 49.45 33.07
N THR A 39 -32.49 48.25 33.44
CA THR A 39 -32.87 47.59 34.71
C THR A 39 -33.34 46.15 34.38
N GLY A 40 -33.23 45.20 35.33
CA GLY A 40 -34.12 44.02 35.48
C GLY A 40 -33.70 42.72 34.76
N ARG A 41 -33.37 41.62 35.46
CA ARG A 41 -34.28 40.54 35.98
C ARG A 41 -35.15 39.93 34.87
N ALA A 42 -35.35 38.61 34.70
CA ALA A 42 -35.18 37.42 35.52
C ALA A 42 -35.17 36.14 34.65
N ARG A 43 -34.90 35.00 35.29
CA ARG A 43 -34.85 33.62 34.77
C ARG A 43 -36.23 32.99 34.49
N GLN A 44 -36.16 31.80 33.87
CA GLN A 44 -37.11 30.65 33.82
C GLN A 44 -38.03 30.62 32.58
N ALA A 45 -37.91 29.67 31.64
CA ALA A 45 -38.11 28.20 31.66
C ALA A 45 -39.49 27.82 31.07
N SER A 46 -39.52 26.94 30.06
CA SER A 46 -40.46 25.79 29.91
C SER A 46 -40.63 25.30 28.46
N THR A 47 -40.27 24.03 28.28
CA THR A 47 -41.05 22.90 27.70
C THR A 47 -42.01 23.05 26.50
N MET A 48 -41.69 22.24 25.48
CA MET A 48 -42.53 21.30 24.70
C MET A 48 -43.85 21.70 23.98
N ARG A 49 -43.87 21.28 22.71
CA ARG A 49 -44.86 20.42 22.00
C ARG A 49 -45.67 21.04 20.84
N SER A 50 -45.78 20.17 19.83
CA SER A 50 -46.38 20.24 18.51
C SER A 50 -47.87 20.59 18.47
N THR A 51 -48.32 21.20 17.36
CA THR A 51 -49.43 20.71 16.53
C THR A 51 -49.51 21.54 15.24
N ARG A 52 -49.86 20.93 14.09
CA ARG A 52 -50.65 21.59 13.05
C ARG A 52 -51.49 20.55 12.28
N ARG A 53 -52.79 20.85 12.23
CA ARG A 53 -53.90 20.11 11.61
C ARG A 53 -54.02 20.42 10.11
N ALA A 54 -54.70 19.50 9.42
CA ALA A 54 -55.19 19.57 8.05
C ALA A 54 -56.68 19.97 7.97
N SER A 55 -57.11 20.48 6.80
CA SER A 55 -58.36 20.28 6.03
C SER A 55 -58.48 21.46 5.02
N ASP A 56 -59.01 21.42 3.78
CA ASP A 56 -60.12 20.69 3.15
C ASP A 56 -59.98 20.63 1.59
N ARG A 57 -60.70 19.68 0.96
CA ARG A 57 -61.04 19.59 -0.49
C ARG A 57 -62.52 19.97 -0.72
N PRO A 58 -63.05 20.11 -1.97
CA PRO A 58 -63.56 19.00 -2.84
C PRO A 58 -63.31 19.27 -4.36
N GLY A 59 -63.50 18.42 -5.39
CA GLY A 59 -64.03 17.06 -5.70
C GLY A 59 -63.90 16.88 -7.24
N ALA A 60 -64.48 15.95 -7.99
CA ALA A 60 -64.64 14.49 -7.94
C ALA A 60 -65.08 14.02 -9.36
N ALA A 61 -64.55 12.91 -9.88
CA ALA A 61 -65.14 11.98 -10.89
C ALA A 61 -64.04 11.04 -11.42
N ARG A 62 -64.23 9.78 -11.84
CA ARG A 62 -65.06 8.61 -11.48
C ARG A 62 -64.54 7.45 -12.37
N GLY A 63 -64.56 6.20 -11.89
CA GLY A 63 -64.25 4.96 -12.65
C GLY A 63 -63.00 4.26 -12.12
N GLY A 64 -63.07 3.26 -11.23
CA GLY A 64 -63.51 1.86 -11.47
C GLY A 64 -62.30 1.05 -11.96
N SER A 65 -61.83 -0.06 -11.41
CA SER A 65 -62.32 -1.03 -10.43
C SER A 65 -61.13 -1.91 -9.98
N SER A 66 -61.09 -2.25 -8.68
CA SER A 66 -60.57 -3.46 -8.03
C SER A 66 -59.47 -4.34 -8.68
N LEU A 67 -58.36 -4.61 -7.97
CA LEU A 67 -58.09 -5.89 -7.29
C LEU A 67 -56.64 -5.98 -6.74
N ARG A 68 -56.58 -6.32 -5.44
CA ARG A 68 -55.62 -7.15 -4.68
C ARG A 68 -54.09 -6.95 -4.80
N ALA A 69 -53.54 -6.76 -3.61
CA ALA A 69 -52.12 -6.84 -3.25
C ALA A 69 -51.53 -8.25 -3.44
N GLY A 70 -50.25 -8.29 -3.80
CA GLY A 70 -49.39 -9.47 -3.78
C GLY A 70 -47.93 -9.02 -3.87
N SER A 71 -47.14 -9.38 -2.86
CA SER A 71 -45.71 -9.12 -2.72
C SER A 71 -44.89 -9.71 -3.87
N VAL A 72 -43.88 -8.98 -4.35
CA VAL A 72 -42.88 -9.51 -5.29
C VAL A 72 -41.52 -9.49 -4.61
N ASN A 73 -41.02 -10.70 -4.37
CA ASN A 73 -39.67 -11.01 -3.92
C ASN A 73 -38.83 -11.29 -5.18
N SER A 74 -37.80 -10.48 -5.44
CA SER A 74 -36.92 -10.61 -6.60
C SER A 74 -35.79 -11.60 -6.30
N ARG A 75 -35.89 -12.82 -6.84
CA ARG A 75 -34.78 -13.79 -6.89
C ARG A 75 -34.05 -13.71 -8.23
N SER A 76 -32.75 -13.54 -8.11
CA SER A 76 -31.68 -13.55 -9.11
C SER A 76 -31.58 -14.87 -9.89
N TYR A 77 -31.37 -14.76 -11.21
CA TYR A 77 -31.11 -15.87 -12.12
C TYR A 77 -29.60 -16.20 -12.12
N VAL A 78 -29.24 -17.42 -11.71
CA VAL A 78 -27.97 -18.09 -12.01
C VAL A 78 -28.30 -19.23 -12.96
N ARG A 79 -27.67 -19.26 -14.14
CA ARG A 79 -27.89 -20.28 -15.17
C ARG A 79 -26.70 -21.24 -15.18
N THR A 80 -26.84 -22.37 -14.50
CA THR A 80 -25.97 -23.54 -14.60
C THR A 80 -26.43 -24.38 -15.78
N LEU A 81 -25.52 -24.69 -16.71
CA LEU A 81 -25.75 -25.67 -17.78
C LEU A 81 -25.18 -27.02 -17.32
N THR A 82 -26.06 -27.97 -17.03
CA THR A 82 -25.74 -29.40 -16.98
C THR A 82 -26.57 -30.07 -18.06
N ASN A 83 -25.90 -30.75 -19.00
CA ASN A 83 -26.56 -31.60 -19.98
C ASN A 83 -26.21 -33.05 -19.66
N THR A 84 -27.21 -33.81 -19.22
CA THR A 84 -27.25 -35.27 -19.17
C THR A 84 -27.89 -35.76 -20.46
N ASP A 85 -27.32 -36.79 -21.08
CA ASP A 85 -28.17 -37.84 -21.64
C ASP A 85 -27.43 -39.19 -21.72
N ASP A 86 -28.25 -40.21 -21.45
CA ASP A 86 -27.96 -41.59 -21.09
C ASP A 86 -28.12 -42.52 -22.31
N ARG A 87 -27.55 -43.75 -22.26
CA ARG A 87 -28.04 -44.99 -22.92
C ARG A 87 -27.07 -46.19 -22.75
N ASP A 88 -27.38 -47.03 -21.76
CA ASP A 88 -27.73 -48.46 -21.87
C ASP A 88 -26.87 -49.48 -22.67
N ARG A 89 -26.36 -50.54 -21.98
CA ARG A 89 -26.79 -51.97 -22.13
C ARG A 89 -25.93 -53.02 -21.36
N ARG A 90 -26.62 -53.72 -20.43
CA ARG A 90 -26.69 -55.18 -20.08
C ARG A 90 -25.47 -56.03 -19.61
N ALA A 91 -25.74 -56.76 -18.51
CA ALA A 91 -25.01 -57.84 -17.82
C ALA A 91 -24.98 -59.18 -18.61
N THR A 92 -24.11 -60.19 -18.36
CA THR A 92 -24.09 -61.18 -17.22
C THR A 92 -22.80 -62.08 -17.30
N PRO A 93 -22.52 -63.11 -16.44
CA PRO A 93 -21.31 -63.16 -15.60
C PRO A 93 -20.34 -64.37 -15.83
N GLY A 94 -19.10 -64.28 -15.31
CA GLY A 94 -18.14 -65.40 -15.24
C GLY A 94 -17.11 -65.19 -14.11
N ARG A 95 -16.87 -66.26 -13.33
CA ARG A 95 -16.17 -66.31 -12.02
C ARG A 95 -14.63 -66.58 -12.19
N PRO A 96 -13.81 -66.70 -11.12
CA PRO A 96 -12.76 -65.72 -10.78
C PRO A 96 -11.32 -66.26 -10.94
N LEU A 97 -10.32 -65.36 -10.96
CA LEU A 97 -8.94 -65.71 -10.60
C LEU A 97 -8.38 -64.74 -9.57
N ARG A 98 -7.85 -65.35 -8.51
CA ARG A 98 -7.13 -64.77 -7.37
C ARG A 98 -5.88 -64.00 -7.81
N GLY A 99 -5.65 -62.87 -7.16
CA GLY A 99 -4.36 -62.18 -7.14
C GLY A 99 -4.45 -60.96 -6.24
N SER A 100 -4.02 -61.13 -4.99
CA SER A 100 -4.10 -60.15 -3.92
C SER A 100 -3.29 -58.88 -4.20
N ARG A 101 -3.86 -57.71 -3.90
CA ARG A 101 -3.24 -56.64 -3.11
C ARG A 101 -4.28 -55.56 -2.78
N SER A 102 -4.45 -55.36 -1.49
CA SER A 102 -5.41 -54.46 -0.85
C SER A 102 -5.16 -53.00 -1.22
N ARG A 103 -6.23 -52.28 -1.54
CA ARG A 103 -6.29 -50.81 -1.57
C ARG A 103 -6.27 -50.28 -0.13
N SER A 104 -5.38 -49.36 0.19
CA SER A 104 -5.63 -48.38 1.24
C SER A 104 -5.63 -46.98 0.64
N ARG A 105 -6.61 -46.22 1.09
CA ARG A 105 -6.98 -44.87 0.66
C ARG A 105 -5.81 -43.93 0.98
N LEU A 106 -5.28 -43.23 -0.02
CA LEU A 106 -4.43 -42.05 0.17
C LEU A 106 -5.31 -40.93 0.69
N THR A 107 -5.49 -40.90 2.00
CA THR A 107 -6.02 -39.74 2.72
C THR A 107 -4.97 -38.63 2.69
N SER A 108 -5.47 -37.42 2.55
CA SER A 108 -4.79 -36.14 2.68
C SER A 108 -3.82 -36.09 3.86
N ARG A 109 -2.55 -36.37 3.59
CA ARG A 109 -1.45 -36.12 4.53
C ARG A 109 -0.12 -36.00 3.78
N ALA A 110 -0.02 -35.00 2.92
CA ALA A 110 1.23 -34.58 2.28
C ALA A 110 1.37 -33.03 2.27
N ALA A 111 0.89 -32.38 3.34
CA ALA A 111 1.13 -30.96 3.63
C ALA A 111 1.82 -30.83 4.99
N ARG A 112 3.04 -31.36 5.07
CA ARG A 112 4.02 -31.10 6.14
C ARG A 112 5.40 -31.51 5.60
N ALA A 113 6.00 -30.62 4.84
CA ALA A 113 7.45 -30.55 4.66
C ALA A 113 7.87 -29.27 5.42
N THR A 114 8.20 -29.39 6.71
CA THR A 114 9.59 -29.33 7.20
C THR A 114 10.35 -28.14 6.63
N ASN A 115 10.22 -27.01 7.35
CA ASN A 115 11.34 -26.11 7.61
C ASN A 115 12.50 -26.95 8.12
N ASP A 116 13.48 -27.21 7.26
CA ASP A 116 14.89 -27.40 7.57
C ASP A 116 15.59 -27.85 6.29
N GLY A 117 16.65 -27.14 5.90
CA GLY A 117 17.58 -27.59 4.86
C GLY A 117 17.72 -26.66 3.66
N MET A 118 18.67 -25.74 3.75
CA MET A 118 19.41 -25.27 2.58
C MET A 118 20.11 -26.46 1.92
N ALA A 119 19.52 -27.03 0.86
CA ALA A 119 20.16 -27.71 -0.28
C ALA A 119 19.13 -28.59 -1.03
N GLY A 120 18.84 -28.25 -2.28
CA GLY A 120 18.17 -29.11 -3.25
C GLY A 120 19.16 -30.04 -3.97
N PRO A 121 18.67 -30.99 -4.79
CA PRO A 121 19.43 -32.15 -5.26
C PRO A 121 20.54 -31.87 -6.29
N ASP A 122 20.81 -30.60 -6.63
CA ASP A 122 21.91 -30.15 -7.49
C ASP A 122 22.92 -29.23 -6.75
N GLY A 123 22.88 -29.18 -5.41
CA GLY A 123 23.64 -28.18 -4.64
C GLY A 123 23.07 -26.75 -4.72
N LEU A 124 22.01 -26.56 -5.51
CA LEU A 124 21.17 -25.38 -5.52
C LEU A 124 20.08 -25.58 -4.45
N GLY A 125 20.25 -24.92 -3.29
CA GLY A 125 19.18 -24.79 -2.30
C GLY A 125 17.90 -24.25 -2.92
N ALA A 126 16.74 -24.54 -2.31
CA ALA A 126 15.52 -23.82 -2.64
C ALA A 126 15.80 -22.31 -2.55
N PRO A 127 15.28 -21.48 -3.49
CA PRO A 127 15.52 -20.05 -3.46
C PRO A 127 15.06 -19.49 -2.11
N PRO A 128 15.81 -18.54 -1.54
CA PRO A 128 15.57 -18.09 -0.18
C PRO A 128 14.17 -17.48 -0.03
N ASP A 129 13.53 -17.75 1.10
CA ASP A 129 12.22 -17.19 1.43
C ASP A 129 12.35 -15.69 1.81
N PRO A 130 11.45 -14.81 1.33
CA PRO A 130 11.49 -13.38 1.66
C PRO A 130 11.54 -13.07 3.15
N ALA A 131 10.90 -13.87 4.02
CA ALA A 131 10.93 -13.64 5.47
C ALA A 131 12.30 -13.89 6.08
N ALA A 132 12.96 -14.98 5.65
CA ALA A 132 14.32 -15.28 6.07
C ALA A 132 15.28 -14.19 5.60
N VAL A 133 15.12 -13.70 4.36
CA VAL A 133 15.94 -12.63 3.79
C VAL A 133 15.80 -11.33 4.58
N ILE A 134 14.56 -10.91 4.88
CA ILE A 134 14.30 -9.68 5.64
C ILE A 134 14.91 -9.76 7.03
N ALA A 135 14.69 -10.88 7.73
CA ALA A 135 15.20 -11.04 9.07
C ALA A 135 16.75 -11.06 9.09
N HIS A 136 17.38 -11.69 8.10
CA HIS A 136 18.84 -11.63 7.92
C HIS A 136 19.34 -10.20 7.69
N VAL A 137 18.66 -9.43 6.84
CA VAL A 137 19.01 -8.02 6.55
C VAL A 137 18.86 -7.14 7.78
N GLU A 138 17.79 -7.30 8.55
CA GLU A 138 17.56 -6.49 9.75
C GLU A 138 18.55 -6.84 10.88
N VAL A 139 18.88 -8.12 11.06
CA VAL A 139 19.97 -8.51 11.98
C VAL A 139 21.30 -7.93 11.52
N ALA A 140 21.58 -7.96 10.21
CA ALA A 140 22.78 -7.37 9.64
C ALA A 140 22.82 -5.83 9.80
N ALA A 141 21.67 -5.16 9.80
CA ALA A 141 21.51 -3.73 10.06
C ALA A 141 21.64 -3.35 11.55
N GLY A 142 21.69 -4.35 12.46
CA GLY A 142 21.75 -4.15 13.91
C GLY A 142 20.39 -3.87 14.54
N SER A 143 19.29 -4.15 13.84
CA SER A 143 17.95 -3.87 14.33
C SER A 143 17.51 -4.86 15.40
N ALA A 144 16.87 -4.35 16.45
CA ALA A 144 16.04 -5.14 17.34
C ALA A 144 14.80 -5.65 16.60
N LEU A 145 14.67 -6.98 16.49
CA LEU A 145 13.54 -7.60 15.78
C LEU A 145 12.44 -8.02 16.74
N PHE A 146 11.24 -7.49 16.54
CA PHE A 146 10.02 -7.90 17.24
C PHE A 146 9.14 -8.75 16.32
N ALA A 147 8.47 -9.76 16.86
CA ALA A 147 7.47 -10.52 16.12
C ALA A 147 6.36 -11.02 17.04
N ALA A 148 5.12 -10.95 16.56
CA ALA A 148 3.97 -11.56 17.22
C ALA A 148 3.77 -13.04 16.83
N HIS A 149 4.19 -13.44 15.62
CA HIS A 149 4.02 -14.81 15.10
C HIS A 149 5.32 -15.52 14.69
N ALA A 150 5.29 -16.85 14.70
CA ALA A 150 6.42 -17.75 14.41
C ALA A 150 6.85 -17.81 12.92
N ALA A 151 6.48 -16.82 12.10
CA ALA A 151 6.75 -16.80 10.66
C ALA A 151 8.23 -16.59 10.28
N VAL A 152 9.10 -16.39 11.27
CA VAL A 152 10.53 -16.14 11.07
C VAL A 152 11.35 -17.32 11.65
N PRO A 153 12.42 -17.79 10.97
CA PRO A 153 13.24 -18.91 11.42
C PRO A 153 13.66 -18.80 12.89
N GLY A 154 13.60 -19.92 13.62
CA GLY A 154 13.74 -19.95 15.08
C GLY A 154 15.15 -19.68 15.64
N ASN A 155 16.16 -19.53 14.78
CA ASN A 155 17.55 -19.30 15.18
C ASN A 155 17.95 -17.81 15.18
N LEU A 156 17.03 -16.89 14.91
CA LEU A 156 17.29 -15.45 14.90
C LEU A 156 16.92 -14.81 16.25
N PRO A 157 17.68 -13.78 16.70
CA PRO A 157 17.43 -13.09 17.96
C PRO A 157 16.18 -12.19 17.86
N ILE A 158 15.00 -12.81 18.00
CA ILE A 158 13.70 -12.15 17.84
C ILE A 158 13.00 -12.07 19.20
N GLU A 159 12.56 -10.87 19.54
CA GLU A 159 11.73 -10.61 20.70
C GLU A 159 10.27 -10.91 20.40
N ARG A 160 9.73 -11.90 21.13
CA ARG A 160 8.35 -12.33 20.99
C ARG A 160 7.45 -11.42 21.82
N ALA A 161 6.52 -10.75 21.15
CA ALA A 161 5.45 -9.98 21.79
C ALA A 161 4.16 -10.82 21.87
N ALA A 162 3.26 -10.51 22.82
CA ALA A 162 2.01 -11.27 22.93
C ALA A 162 1.03 -10.97 21.78
N CYS A 163 1.14 -9.78 21.17
CA CYS A 163 0.37 -9.39 20.01
C CYS A 163 1.11 -8.35 19.14
N ALA A 164 0.62 -8.13 17.92
CA ALA A 164 1.21 -7.17 16.98
C ALA A 164 1.22 -5.72 17.50
N THR A 165 0.21 -5.32 18.27
CA THR A 165 0.14 -4.01 18.93
C THR A 165 1.31 -3.79 19.88
N GLU A 166 1.63 -4.78 20.72
CA GLU A 166 2.77 -4.71 21.63
C GLU A 166 4.09 -4.72 20.87
N ALA A 167 4.20 -5.51 19.80
CA ALA A 167 5.39 -5.56 18.96
C ALA A 167 5.70 -4.18 18.35
N ILE A 168 4.69 -3.50 17.80
CA ILE A 168 4.83 -2.14 17.24
C ILE A 168 5.20 -1.13 18.33
N ARG A 169 4.53 -1.15 19.49
CA ARG A 169 4.83 -0.22 20.59
C ARG A 169 6.24 -0.44 21.18
N GLY A 170 6.67 -1.69 21.32
CA GLY A 170 8.02 -2.03 21.77
C GLY A 170 9.09 -1.54 20.81
N ALA A 171 8.92 -1.77 19.51
CA ALA A 171 9.83 -1.27 18.48
C ALA A 171 9.84 0.27 18.40
N ALA A 172 8.68 0.92 18.52
CA ALA A 172 8.56 2.37 18.58
C ALA A 172 9.29 2.95 19.82
N ALA A 173 9.24 2.27 20.97
CA ALA A 173 9.97 2.68 22.16
C ALA A 173 11.50 2.60 21.97
N ARG A 174 12.01 1.55 21.31
CA ARG A 174 13.45 1.42 21.01
C ARG A 174 13.94 2.48 20.04
N THR A 175 13.20 2.73 18.98
CA THR A 175 13.54 3.79 18.01
C THR A 175 13.53 5.18 18.62
N ARG A 176 12.64 5.45 19.59
CA ARG A 176 12.70 6.68 20.39
C ARG A 176 13.95 6.78 21.27
N ALA A 177 14.46 5.66 21.75
CA ALA A 177 15.72 5.61 22.50
C ALA A 177 16.97 5.68 21.60
N GLY A 178 16.80 5.85 20.28
CA GLY A 178 17.90 5.93 19.31
C GLY A 178 18.38 4.57 18.77
N GLN A 179 17.73 3.47 19.13
CA GLN A 179 18.08 2.13 18.65
C GLN A 179 17.28 1.74 17.41
N ARG A 180 17.90 1.05 16.45
CA ARG A 180 17.14 0.49 15.32
C ARG A 180 16.21 -0.62 15.80
N ALA A 181 14.96 -0.60 15.36
CA ALA A 181 14.00 -1.68 15.63
C ALA A 181 13.03 -1.89 14.48
N SER A 182 12.67 -3.16 14.25
CA SER A 182 11.69 -3.58 13.25
C SER A 182 10.70 -4.54 13.84
N VAL A 183 9.57 -4.67 13.15
CA VAL A 183 8.54 -5.63 13.47
C VAL A 183 8.29 -6.52 12.26
N VAL A 184 8.11 -7.82 12.47
CA VAL A 184 7.65 -8.77 11.45
C VAL A 184 6.27 -9.32 11.84
N LEU A 185 5.28 -9.14 10.96
CA LEU A 185 3.86 -9.45 11.18
C LEU A 185 3.24 -10.11 9.95
N GLY A 186 2.14 -10.84 10.11
CA GLY A 186 1.21 -11.17 9.02
C GLY A 186 0.18 -10.06 8.77
N ALA A 187 -0.48 -10.07 7.60
CA ALA A 187 -1.45 -9.03 7.25
C ALA A 187 -2.68 -8.98 8.16
N HIS A 188 -3.22 -10.13 8.55
CA HIS A 188 -4.31 -10.19 9.53
C HIS A 188 -3.91 -9.56 10.88
N GLU A 189 -2.65 -9.74 11.31
CA GLU A 189 -2.15 -9.15 12.56
C GLU A 189 -1.98 -7.64 12.46
N LEU A 190 -1.59 -7.14 11.27
CA LEU A 190 -1.49 -5.71 11.01
C LEU A 190 -2.82 -4.99 11.22
N VAL A 191 -3.95 -5.56 10.76
CA VAL A 191 -5.28 -4.95 10.90
C VAL A 191 -5.58 -4.63 12.37
N GLY A 192 -5.29 -5.57 13.27
CA GLY A 192 -5.46 -5.38 14.72
C GLY A 192 -4.50 -4.37 15.34
N ALA A 193 -3.40 -4.04 14.64
CA ALA A 193 -2.33 -3.17 15.11
C ALA A 193 -2.27 -1.80 14.41
N LEU A 194 -3.20 -1.49 13.49
CA LEU A 194 -3.23 -0.22 12.76
C LEU A 194 -3.27 1.00 13.69
N ALA A 195 -3.96 0.91 14.82
CA ALA A 195 -3.99 1.98 15.82
C ALA A 195 -2.59 2.24 16.41
N ALA A 196 -1.84 1.18 16.74
CA ALA A 196 -0.47 1.29 17.25
C ALA A 196 0.48 1.86 16.19
N LEU A 197 0.30 1.49 14.92
CA LEU A 197 1.06 2.07 13.82
C LEU A 197 0.74 3.56 13.62
N GLY A 198 -0.53 3.95 13.75
CA GLY A 198 -0.97 5.34 13.74
C GLY A 198 -0.39 6.14 14.91
N GLU A 199 -0.33 5.58 16.12
CA GLU A 199 0.36 6.17 17.27
C GLU A 199 1.85 6.38 16.97
N ALA A 200 2.53 5.37 16.43
CA ALA A 200 3.93 5.42 16.04
C ALA A 200 4.23 6.48 14.96
N ALA A 201 3.31 6.66 14.01
CA ALA A 201 3.39 7.70 12.97
C ALA A 201 3.13 9.10 13.54
N ALA A 202 2.15 9.22 14.43
CA ALA A 202 1.75 10.48 15.05
C ALA A 202 2.86 11.08 15.92
N VAL A 203 3.75 10.24 16.42
CA VAL A 203 4.92 10.60 17.24
C VAL A 203 6.26 10.38 16.54
N ARG A 204 6.22 10.20 15.21
CA ARG A 204 7.39 10.26 14.31
C ARG A 204 8.52 9.30 14.66
N THR A 205 8.17 8.04 14.87
CA THR A 205 9.15 6.99 15.14
C THR A 205 9.63 6.32 13.85
N PRO A 206 10.95 6.16 13.65
CA PRO A 206 11.51 5.54 12.45
C PRO A 206 11.47 4.00 12.51
N VAL A 207 10.34 3.43 12.94
CA VAL A 207 10.13 1.97 12.98
C VAL A 207 9.84 1.42 11.59
N THR A 208 10.42 0.28 11.26
CA THR A 208 10.06 -0.49 10.05
C THR A 208 9.16 -1.66 10.44
N VAL A 209 8.08 -1.87 9.69
CA VAL A 209 7.14 -2.97 9.90
C VAL A 209 7.08 -3.77 8.61
N HIS A 210 7.52 -5.03 8.66
CA HIS A 210 7.52 -5.97 7.56
C HIS A 210 6.29 -6.85 7.65
N VAL A 211 5.42 -6.75 6.65
CA VAL A 211 4.20 -7.54 6.56
C VAL A 211 4.44 -8.66 5.58
N ILE A 212 4.46 -9.87 6.10
CA ILE A 212 4.83 -11.07 5.36
C ILE A 212 3.62 -11.97 5.29
N GLU A 213 3.30 -12.35 4.07
CA GLU A 213 2.10 -13.10 3.79
C GLU A 213 2.40 -14.58 3.62
N ARG A 214 1.71 -15.40 4.41
CA ARG A 214 1.88 -16.85 4.32
C ARG A 214 1.04 -17.38 3.17
N ARG A 215 1.70 -17.78 2.07
CA ARG A 215 1.02 -18.48 0.97
C ARG A 215 0.41 -19.81 1.45
N GLY A 216 -0.81 -20.12 1.01
CA GLY A 216 -1.52 -21.36 1.37
C GLY A 216 -2.54 -21.26 2.51
N GLY A 217 -3.06 -20.05 2.79
CA GLY A 217 -4.25 -19.81 3.63
C GLY A 217 -5.39 -19.19 2.83
N LEU A 218 -6.56 -18.97 3.45
CA LEU A 218 -7.74 -18.31 2.85
C LEU A 218 -7.53 -16.81 2.50
N ALA A 219 -6.29 -16.36 2.35
CA ALA A 219 -5.94 -14.97 2.01
C ALA A 219 -6.10 -14.77 0.49
N VAL A 220 -7.36 -14.64 0.07
CA VAL A 220 -7.77 -14.39 -1.30
C VAL A 220 -7.73 -12.87 -1.52
N GLY A 221 -6.61 -12.35 -2.03
CA GLY A 221 -6.40 -10.90 -2.21
C GLY A 221 -5.47 -10.27 -1.17
N ARG A 222 -5.35 -8.93 -1.19
CA ARG A 222 -4.53 -8.12 -0.26
C ARG A 222 -5.33 -6.96 0.34
N ASP A 223 -6.64 -7.12 0.41
CA ASP A 223 -7.59 -6.05 0.73
C ASP A 223 -7.46 -5.57 2.18
N GLU A 224 -7.08 -6.47 3.09
CA GLU A 224 -6.80 -6.17 4.50
C GLU A 224 -5.65 -5.17 4.69
N LEU A 225 -4.81 -4.97 3.66
CA LEU A 225 -3.72 -4.00 3.67
C LEU A 225 -4.18 -2.61 3.24
N ALA A 226 -5.33 -2.46 2.59
CA ALA A 226 -5.80 -1.16 2.10
C ALA A 226 -5.97 -0.11 3.21
N PRO A 227 -6.50 -0.42 4.41
CA PRO A 227 -6.57 0.55 5.50
C PRO A 227 -5.20 1.06 5.97
N ALA A 228 -4.14 0.27 5.77
CA ALA A 228 -2.78 0.66 6.16
C ALA A 228 -2.21 1.79 5.28
N LEU A 229 -2.84 2.10 4.14
CA LEU A 229 -2.42 3.21 3.27
C LEU A 229 -2.71 4.59 3.88
N ASP A 230 -3.53 4.67 4.93
CA ASP A 230 -4.03 5.92 5.49
C ASP A 230 -3.61 6.18 6.96
N VAL A 231 -2.70 5.36 7.51
CA VAL A 231 -2.23 5.47 8.91
C VAL A 231 -1.07 6.46 9.12
N GLY A 232 -0.65 7.18 8.06
CA GLY A 232 0.44 8.16 8.14
C GLY A 232 1.85 7.57 8.09
N ALA A 233 1.99 6.31 7.70
CA ALA A 233 3.27 5.64 7.45
C ALA A 233 3.64 5.69 5.95
N GLY A 234 4.94 5.56 5.65
CA GLY A 234 5.38 5.17 4.31
C GLY A 234 4.94 3.73 4.04
N VAL A 235 4.53 3.42 2.80
CA VAL A 235 4.07 2.08 2.42
C VAL A 235 4.76 1.67 1.12
N LEU A 236 5.54 0.59 1.23
CA LEU A 236 6.34 -0.01 0.17
C LEU A 236 5.86 -1.42 -0.13
N VAL A 237 5.94 -1.84 -1.39
CA VAL A 237 5.61 -3.19 -1.87
C VAL A 237 6.80 -3.74 -2.67
N THR A 238 7.07 -5.04 -2.50
CA THR A 238 8.09 -5.78 -3.27
C THR A 238 7.52 -7.05 -3.89
N TRP A 239 8.17 -7.55 -4.95
CA TRP A 239 7.74 -8.73 -5.68
C TRP A 239 8.80 -9.81 -5.90
N SER A 240 10.01 -9.64 -5.36
CA SER A 240 11.06 -10.67 -5.34
C SER A 240 11.81 -10.69 -4.00
N SER A 241 12.52 -11.78 -3.73
CA SER A 241 13.33 -11.94 -2.52
C SER A 241 14.53 -10.98 -2.53
N GLN A 242 15.11 -10.73 -3.70
CA GLN A 242 16.16 -9.71 -3.86
C GLN A 242 15.64 -8.31 -3.52
N GLU A 243 14.45 -7.96 -4.02
CA GLU A 243 13.85 -6.68 -3.68
C GLU A 243 13.44 -6.59 -2.22
N ALA A 244 12.98 -7.68 -1.62
CA ALA A 244 12.69 -7.71 -0.19
C ALA A 244 13.93 -7.37 0.65
N ALA A 245 15.12 -7.80 0.21
CA ALA A 245 16.38 -7.40 0.84
C ALA A 245 16.65 -5.88 0.68
N ASP A 246 16.62 -5.41 -0.57
CA ASP A 246 16.98 -4.03 -0.90
C ASP A 246 16.00 -3.02 -0.29
N MET A 247 14.70 -3.30 -0.39
CA MET A 247 13.65 -2.44 0.14
C MET A 247 13.59 -2.44 1.67
N THR A 248 14.10 -3.47 2.34
CA THR A 248 14.28 -3.45 3.80
C THR A 248 15.31 -2.40 4.23
N LEU A 249 16.46 -2.36 3.55
CA LEU A 249 17.46 -1.32 3.78
C LEU A 249 16.92 0.07 3.42
N VAL A 250 16.26 0.21 2.27
CA VAL A 250 15.66 1.50 1.85
C VAL A 250 14.60 1.96 2.84
N ALA A 251 13.69 1.08 3.28
CA ALA A 251 12.67 1.42 4.26
C ALA A 251 13.28 1.93 5.56
N ARG A 252 14.34 1.28 6.05
CA ARG A 252 15.07 1.72 7.24
C ARG A 252 15.68 3.10 7.05
N ARG A 253 16.45 3.29 5.98
CA ARG A 253 17.12 4.56 5.70
C ARG A 253 16.11 5.69 5.52
N ALA A 254 15.03 5.45 4.78
CA ALA A 254 13.97 6.43 4.58
C ALA A 254 13.21 6.73 5.88
N ALA A 255 12.96 5.73 6.74
CA ALA A 255 12.35 5.93 8.04
C ALA A 255 13.22 6.82 8.93
N GLU A 256 14.53 6.55 9.00
CA GLU A 256 15.51 7.35 9.74
C GLU A 256 15.67 8.78 9.20
N ASP A 257 15.70 8.95 7.87
CA ASP A 257 15.84 10.26 7.21
C ASP A 257 14.58 11.12 7.34
N SER A 258 13.40 10.50 7.45
CA SER A 258 12.12 11.22 7.50
C SER A 258 11.47 11.27 8.89
N GLU A 259 11.97 10.49 9.85
CA GLU A 259 11.35 10.26 11.16
C GLU A 259 9.88 9.84 11.01
N THR A 260 9.63 8.90 10.09
CA THR A 260 8.29 8.41 9.81
C THR A 260 8.35 6.88 9.72
N PRO A 261 7.38 6.15 10.28
CA PRO A 261 7.38 4.71 10.18
C PRO A 261 7.20 4.27 8.73
N PHE A 262 7.81 3.14 8.38
CA PHE A 262 7.66 2.53 7.07
C PHE A 262 7.10 1.12 7.18
N LEU A 263 6.01 0.89 6.47
CA LEU A 263 5.41 -0.40 6.23
C LEU A 263 5.99 -0.99 4.94
N HIS A 264 6.58 -2.17 5.04
CA HIS A 264 7.12 -2.93 3.93
C HIS A 264 6.23 -4.16 3.72
N LEU A 265 5.38 -4.11 2.69
CA LEU A 265 4.47 -5.17 2.28
C LEU A 265 5.19 -6.13 1.34
N VAL A 266 5.38 -7.37 1.80
CA VAL A 266 6.20 -8.35 1.11
C VAL A 266 5.31 -9.27 0.29
N ASP A 267 5.00 -8.84 -0.93
CA ASP A 267 4.21 -9.61 -1.89
C ASP A 267 5.12 -10.33 -2.92
N ALA A 268 6.19 -10.93 -2.40
CA ALA A 268 7.27 -11.51 -3.18
C ALA A 268 7.16 -13.03 -3.30
N LEU A 269 7.57 -13.58 -4.44
CA LEU A 269 7.82 -15.01 -4.60
C LEU A 269 9.28 -15.34 -4.21
N PRO A 270 9.56 -16.52 -3.63
CA PRO A 270 10.92 -17.01 -3.44
C PRO A 270 11.69 -16.92 -4.77
N SER A 271 12.86 -16.31 -4.72
CA SER A 271 13.69 -16.04 -5.89
C SER A 271 15.15 -15.92 -5.49
N ASP A 272 16.04 -16.10 -6.46
CA ASP A 272 17.46 -15.98 -6.21
C ASP A 272 17.82 -14.59 -5.67
N VAL A 273 18.69 -14.58 -4.66
CA VAL A 273 19.23 -13.37 -4.06
C VAL A 273 20.72 -13.33 -4.32
N SER A 274 21.19 -12.19 -4.82
CA SER A 274 22.61 -11.90 -4.97
C SER A 274 23.27 -11.97 -3.59
N ALA A 275 24.08 -13.01 -3.38
CA ALA A 275 24.91 -13.30 -2.20
C ALA A 275 24.54 -12.57 -0.88
N LEU A 276 23.73 -13.21 -0.03
CA LEU A 276 23.40 -12.74 1.34
C LEU A 276 24.64 -12.56 2.26
N GLY A 277 25.80 -13.10 1.88
CA GLY A 277 27.03 -13.05 2.67
C GLY A 277 27.64 -11.65 2.82
N GLY A 278 27.35 -10.72 1.90
CA GLY A 278 27.84 -9.33 1.96
C GLY A 278 26.85 -8.33 2.56
N THR A 279 25.72 -8.81 3.09
CA THR A 279 24.62 -7.94 3.56
C THR A 279 25.04 -7.09 4.76
N ARG A 280 25.91 -7.59 5.64
CA ARG A 280 26.37 -6.84 6.82
C ARG A 280 27.26 -5.66 6.44
N GLU A 281 28.20 -5.88 5.53
CA GLU A 281 29.09 -4.84 5.02
C GLU A 281 28.30 -3.80 4.22
N LEU A 282 27.33 -4.26 3.42
CA LEU A 282 26.42 -3.37 2.70
C LEU A 282 25.58 -2.53 3.66
N ALA A 283 24.95 -3.15 4.66
CA ALA A 283 24.13 -2.46 5.66
C ALA A 283 24.97 -1.45 6.46
N ALA A 284 26.18 -1.81 6.89
CA ALA A 284 27.08 -0.90 7.59
C ALA A 284 27.48 0.31 6.73
N ARG A 285 27.79 0.09 5.44
CA ARG A 285 28.14 1.17 4.50
C ARG A 285 26.95 2.06 4.16
N PHE A 286 25.76 1.49 4.02
CA PHE A 286 24.56 2.19 3.57
C PHE A 286 23.82 2.89 4.72
N LEU A 287 23.72 2.26 5.89
CA LEU A 287 22.98 2.82 7.03
C LEU A 287 23.90 3.58 7.99
N GLY A 288 25.19 3.26 8.02
CA GLY A 288 26.14 3.86 8.95
C GLY A 288 25.82 3.56 10.41
N ALA A 289 26.34 4.43 11.30
CA ALA A 289 26.04 4.38 12.73
C ALA A 289 24.55 4.67 13.00
N GLU A 290 24.07 4.20 14.15
CA GLU A 290 22.73 4.56 14.61
C GLU A 290 22.58 6.07 14.74
N ARG A 291 21.41 6.58 14.37
CA ARG A 291 21.11 8.01 14.49
C ARG A 291 20.65 8.34 15.89
N SER A 292 20.85 9.60 16.28
CA SER A 292 20.28 10.15 17.52
C SER A 292 18.76 9.97 17.55
N ALA A 293 18.20 9.98 18.76
CA ALA A 293 16.75 9.91 18.98
C ALA A 293 15.99 10.90 18.07
N PRO A 294 14.77 10.54 17.61
CA PRO A 294 13.98 11.39 16.71
C PRO A 294 13.87 12.82 17.23
N THR A 295 13.99 13.79 16.32
CA THR A 295 13.94 15.22 16.67
C THR A 295 12.52 15.71 16.95
N PHE A 296 11.50 14.95 16.52
CA PHE A 296 10.12 15.25 16.86
C PHE A 296 9.86 15.11 18.36
N THR A 297 9.72 16.25 19.03
CA THR A 297 9.21 16.32 20.40
C THR A 297 7.70 16.54 20.37
N ASP A 298 6.92 15.68 21.05
CA ASP A 298 5.50 15.95 21.33
C ASP A 298 5.33 17.25 22.14
N ALA A 299 6.39 17.67 22.85
CA ALA A 299 6.49 18.94 23.52
C ALA A 299 6.60 20.09 22.50
N ALA A 300 5.62 21.00 22.53
CA ALA A 300 5.83 22.36 22.05
C ALA A 300 6.98 22.99 22.87
N PRO A 301 7.67 24.02 22.36
CA PRO A 301 8.67 24.73 23.16
C PRO A 301 8.04 25.21 24.46
N GLY A 302 8.43 24.61 25.60
CA GLY A 302 8.16 25.14 26.94
C GLY A 302 7.43 24.28 27.97
N GLU A 303 6.88 23.08 27.69
CA GLU A 303 6.12 22.37 28.74
C GLU A 303 6.31 20.84 28.78
N SER A 304 6.67 20.37 29.98
CA SER A 304 6.57 19.00 30.48
C SER A 304 5.14 18.49 30.47
N ASP A 305 4.96 17.20 30.19
CA ASP A 305 3.70 16.45 30.13
C ASP A 305 2.94 16.42 31.47
N GLY A 306 2.38 17.56 31.86
CA GLY A 306 1.50 17.71 33.01
C GLY A 306 0.09 18.08 32.55
N ASP A 307 -0.83 17.17 32.80
CA ASP A 307 -2.28 17.39 32.96
C ASP A 307 -3.20 17.21 31.72
N GLY A 308 -4.18 16.33 31.91
CA GLY A 308 -5.17 15.85 30.94
C GLY A 308 -6.29 16.85 30.66
N GLY A 309 -5.98 18.13 30.57
CA GLY A 309 -6.93 19.20 30.28
C GLY A 309 -7.38 19.27 28.80
N PRO A 310 -8.52 19.90 28.48
CA PRO A 310 -8.99 20.09 27.11
C PRO A 310 -7.95 20.83 26.27
N ARG A 311 -7.42 20.18 25.23
CA ARG A 311 -6.40 20.78 24.35
C ARG A 311 -7.01 21.98 23.62
N PRO A 312 -6.47 23.21 23.76
CA PRO A 312 -7.02 24.37 23.06
C PRO A 312 -7.00 24.14 21.54
N GLN A 313 -8.09 24.51 20.86
CA GLN A 313 -8.36 24.19 19.45
C GLN A 313 -7.23 24.60 18.48
N GLY A 314 -6.40 25.59 18.83
CA GLY A 314 -5.21 26.00 18.09
C GLY A 314 -4.07 24.96 18.06
N ARG A 315 -3.96 24.07 19.07
CA ARG A 315 -2.93 23.00 19.12
C ARG A 315 -3.09 21.99 17.98
N GLY A 316 -4.32 21.75 17.52
CA GLY A 316 -4.60 20.85 16.40
C GLY A 316 -4.06 21.36 15.06
N VAL A 317 -4.16 22.67 14.81
CA VAL A 317 -3.69 23.28 13.55
C VAL A 317 -2.16 23.29 13.48
N VAL A 318 -1.49 23.64 14.58
CA VAL A 318 -0.01 23.63 14.66
C VAL A 318 0.52 22.22 14.47
N ARG A 319 -0.08 21.22 15.13
CA ARG A 319 0.28 19.81 14.95
C ARG A 319 0.08 19.34 13.50
N LYS A 320 -1.04 19.66 12.85
CA LYS A 320 -1.29 19.32 11.44
C LYS A 320 -0.27 19.96 10.49
N ARG A 321 0.14 21.21 10.74
CA ARG A 321 1.19 21.88 9.94
C ARG A 321 2.55 21.22 10.12
N ALA A 322 2.94 20.92 11.37
CA ALA A 322 4.17 20.19 11.66
C ALA A 322 4.16 18.83 10.95
N GLU A 323 3.10 18.05 11.12
CA GLU A 323 2.89 16.76 10.44
C GLU A 323 3.04 16.85 8.92
N ARG A 324 2.44 17.86 8.26
CA ARG A 324 2.65 18.09 6.82
C ARG A 324 4.11 18.35 6.47
N GLY A 325 4.85 19.07 7.31
CA GLY A 325 6.28 19.29 7.15
C GLY A 325 7.09 18.00 7.19
N PHE A 326 6.80 17.10 8.14
CA PHE A 326 7.45 15.77 8.22
C PHE A 326 7.09 14.92 6.99
N CYS A 327 5.80 14.83 6.63
CA CYS A 327 5.35 14.08 5.47
C CYS A 327 5.95 14.59 4.16
N ALA A 328 6.20 15.90 4.02
CA ALA A 328 6.82 16.48 2.83
C ALA A 328 8.29 16.05 2.63
N ARG A 329 8.98 15.58 3.68
CA ARG A 329 10.35 15.06 3.58
C ARG A 329 10.40 13.61 3.09
N VAL A 330 9.33 12.84 3.32
CA VAL A 330 9.29 11.40 3.02
C VAL A 330 9.59 11.07 1.56
N PRO A 331 9.03 11.77 0.54
CA PRO A 331 9.35 11.49 -0.87
C PRO A 331 10.84 11.65 -1.19
N PHE A 332 11.47 12.71 -0.64
CA PHE A 332 12.88 12.98 -0.86
C PHE A 332 13.77 11.95 -0.15
N ALA A 333 13.47 11.64 1.11
CA ALA A 333 14.17 10.61 1.89
C ALA A 333 14.13 9.25 1.17
N LEU A 334 12.94 8.85 0.71
CA LEU A 334 12.75 7.58 0.00
C LEU A 334 13.49 7.55 -1.35
N ALA A 335 13.37 8.60 -2.17
CA ALA A 335 14.05 8.66 -3.46
C ALA A 335 15.58 8.70 -3.30
N SER A 336 16.08 9.43 -2.30
CA SER A 336 17.52 9.48 -2.00
C SER A 336 18.04 8.12 -1.53
N ALA A 337 17.33 7.44 -0.64
CA ALA A 337 17.69 6.11 -0.16
C ALA A 337 17.75 5.08 -1.31
N MET A 338 16.76 5.10 -2.21
CA MET A 338 16.76 4.23 -3.40
C MET A 338 17.94 4.52 -4.33
N ARG A 339 18.24 5.80 -4.58
CA ARG A 339 19.37 6.20 -5.43
C ARG A 339 20.71 5.76 -4.83
N GLU A 340 20.92 6.03 -3.55
CA GLU A 340 22.17 5.68 -2.87
C GLU A 340 22.38 4.16 -2.84
N LEU A 341 21.34 3.37 -2.57
CA LEU A 341 21.46 1.91 -2.63
C LEU A 341 21.71 1.42 -4.06
N CYS A 342 21.07 2.03 -5.06
CA CYS A 342 21.33 1.74 -6.47
C CYS A 342 22.79 2.00 -6.86
N GLU A 343 23.38 3.10 -6.39
CA GLU A 343 24.79 3.44 -6.63
C GLU A 343 25.75 2.46 -5.95
N LEU A 344 25.44 2.01 -4.73
CA LEU A 344 26.27 1.06 -3.98
C LEU A 344 26.23 -0.36 -4.54
N THR A 345 25.08 -0.77 -5.07
CA THR A 345 24.81 -2.16 -5.46
C THR A 345 24.84 -2.38 -6.97
N GLY A 346 24.73 -1.31 -7.76
CA GLY A 346 24.53 -1.36 -9.20
C GLY A 346 23.14 -1.86 -9.63
N ARG A 347 22.24 -2.18 -8.68
CA ARG A 347 20.90 -2.68 -8.97
C ARG A 347 19.93 -1.50 -9.17
N PRO A 348 19.24 -1.39 -10.31
CA PRO A 348 18.33 -0.29 -10.56
C PRO A 348 17.18 -0.34 -9.56
N LEU A 349 17.06 0.71 -8.74
CA LEU A 349 16.01 0.81 -7.73
C LEU A 349 15.33 2.18 -7.79
N GLY A 350 14.00 2.16 -7.78
CA GLY A 350 13.19 3.36 -7.83
C GLY A 350 11.76 3.11 -7.38
N ALA A 351 11.05 4.20 -7.09
CA ALA A 351 9.68 4.14 -6.59
C ALA A 351 8.71 3.48 -7.57
N ILE A 352 9.02 3.59 -8.87
CA ILE A 352 8.40 2.82 -9.94
C ILE A 352 9.46 2.16 -10.84
N GLU A 353 9.20 0.93 -11.27
CA GLU A 353 9.96 0.25 -12.33
C GLU A 353 9.30 0.49 -13.68
N ARG A 354 10.10 0.64 -14.74
CA ARG A 354 9.62 0.82 -16.11
C ARG A 354 10.24 -0.24 -16.99
N VAL A 355 9.42 -0.92 -17.78
CA VAL A 355 9.86 -1.92 -18.76
C VAL A 355 9.19 -1.60 -20.10
N GLU A 356 9.99 -1.35 -21.13
CA GLU A 356 9.51 -1.11 -22.50
C GLU A 356 8.43 -0.01 -22.62
N THR A 357 8.58 1.13 -21.92
CA THR A 357 7.53 2.18 -21.87
C THR A 357 7.70 3.33 -22.87
N ALA A 358 8.88 3.47 -23.50
CA ALA A 358 9.22 4.66 -24.29
C ALA A 358 8.35 4.82 -25.56
N ASP A 359 8.04 3.72 -26.23
CA ASP A 359 7.24 3.63 -27.46
C ASP A 359 5.89 2.92 -27.25
N ALA A 360 5.55 2.59 -26.00
CA ALA A 360 4.37 1.81 -25.67
C ALA A 360 3.07 2.56 -25.99
N GLU A 361 2.15 1.88 -26.67
CA GLU A 361 0.79 2.35 -26.90
C GLU A 361 -0.15 1.94 -25.77
N GLU A 362 0.06 0.77 -25.19
CA GLU A 362 -0.70 0.24 -24.07
C GLU A 362 0.26 0.02 -22.91
N ILE A 363 -0.07 0.49 -21.71
CA ILE A 363 0.79 0.30 -20.55
C ILE A 363 0.01 -0.37 -19.42
N MET A 364 0.61 -1.42 -18.86
CA MET A 364 0.14 -2.04 -17.62
C MET A 364 0.84 -1.38 -16.44
N VAL A 365 0.08 -0.98 -15.43
CA VAL A 365 0.56 -0.58 -14.12
C VAL A 365 0.24 -1.73 -13.17
N VAL A 366 1.24 -2.27 -12.49
CA VAL A 366 1.07 -3.44 -11.64
C VAL A 366 1.67 -3.22 -10.26
N VAL A 367 1.14 -3.95 -9.28
CA VAL A 367 1.59 -3.90 -7.88
C VAL A 367 1.89 -5.31 -7.40
N GLY A 368 2.98 -5.47 -6.64
CA GLY A 368 3.30 -6.71 -5.95
C GLY A 368 3.49 -7.91 -6.88
N CYS A 369 2.98 -9.07 -6.48
CA CYS A 369 3.25 -10.37 -7.08
C CYS A 369 2.86 -10.50 -8.55
N ALA A 370 2.04 -9.57 -9.07
CA ALA A 370 1.69 -9.53 -10.48
C ALA A 370 2.85 -9.10 -11.39
N PHE A 371 3.87 -8.43 -10.85
CA PHE A 371 4.95 -7.84 -11.65
C PHE A 371 5.76 -8.87 -12.47
N PRO A 372 6.26 -9.98 -11.90
CA PRO A 372 7.02 -10.97 -12.67
C PRO A 372 6.21 -11.59 -13.82
N ALA A 373 4.95 -11.97 -13.57
CA ALA A 373 4.08 -12.54 -14.59
C ALA A 373 3.74 -11.53 -15.70
N ALA A 374 3.43 -10.28 -15.32
CA ALA A 374 3.17 -9.21 -16.28
C ALA A 374 4.41 -8.91 -17.15
N ARG A 375 5.61 -8.99 -16.57
CA ARG A 375 6.87 -8.78 -17.30
C ARG A 375 7.07 -9.83 -18.39
N GLU A 376 6.79 -11.10 -18.11
CA GLU A 376 6.92 -12.15 -19.13
C GLU A 376 5.86 -12.01 -20.24
N VAL A 377 4.62 -11.66 -19.89
CA VAL A 377 3.58 -11.37 -20.89
C VAL A 377 3.97 -10.19 -21.77
N VAL A 378 4.47 -9.09 -21.21
CA VAL A 378 4.92 -7.94 -22.00
C VAL A 378 6.07 -8.33 -22.92
N ARG A 379 7.04 -9.11 -22.44
CA ARG A 379 8.13 -9.64 -23.27
C ARG A 379 7.61 -10.47 -24.44
N SER A 380 6.68 -11.39 -24.18
CA SER A 380 6.05 -12.23 -25.21
C SER A 380 5.29 -11.40 -26.25
N LEU A 381 4.50 -10.41 -25.82
CA LEU A 381 3.75 -9.53 -26.72
C LEU A 381 4.67 -8.60 -27.53
N ARG A 382 5.76 -8.13 -26.93
CA ARG A 382 6.80 -7.34 -27.62
C ARG A 382 7.51 -8.17 -28.70
N ALA A 383 7.81 -9.44 -28.43
CA ALA A 383 8.35 -10.36 -29.42
C ALA A 383 7.38 -10.61 -30.60
N GLN A 384 6.07 -10.44 -30.38
CA GLN A 384 5.02 -10.50 -31.40
C GLN A 384 4.79 -9.15 -32.11
N GLY A 385 5.61 -8.12 -31.83
CA GLY A 385 5.53 -6.81 -32.46
C GLY A 385 4.50 -5.85 -31.84
N ARG A 386 3.87 -6.19 -30.72
CA ARG A 386 2.95 -5.27 -30.02
C ARG A 386 3.70 -4.27 -29.15
N ARG A 387 3.27 -3.01 -29.17
CA ARG A 387 3.86 -1.91 -28.38
C ARG A 387 3.25 -1.82 -26.99
N VAL A 388 3.56 -2.80 -26.14
CA VAL A 388 3.06 -2.86 -24.76
C VAL A 388 4.18 -2.53 -23.76
N GLY A 389 3.90 -1.68 -22.79
CA GLY A 389 4.81 -1.34 -21.69
C GLY A 389 4.31 -1.84 -20.34
N LEU A 390 5.21 -1.89 -19.36
CA LEU A 390 4.90 -2.25 -17.98
C LEU A 390 5.50 -1.24 -17.00
N VAL A 391 4.73 -0.91 -15.97
CA VAL A 391 5.15 -0.09 -14.83
C VAL A 391 4.84 -0.84 -13.55
N GLY A 392 5.87 -1.13 -12.75
CA GLY A 392 5.71 -1.70 -11.40
C GLY A 392 5.71 -0.60 -10.36
N VAL A 393 4.76 -0.58 -9.44
CA VAL A 393 4.69 0.42 -8.37
C VAL A 393 5.20 -0.16 -7.05
N ARG A 394 6.32 0.38 -6.53
CA ARG A 394 6.86 0.01 -5.22
C ARG A 394 6.35 0.90 -4.10
N ALA A 395 6.27 2.20 -4.33
CA ALA A 395 5.86 3.16 -3.31
C ALA A 395 4.37 3.50 -3.44
N LEU A 396 3.55 2.94 -2.55
CA LEU A 396 2.12 3.26 -2.45
C LEU A 396 1.91 4.55 -1.63
N ARG A 397 2.78 4.78 -0.64
CA ARG A 397 2.87 6.02 0.13
C ARG A 397 4.36 6.35 0.41
N PRO A 398 4.85 7.54 0.06
CA PRO A 398 4.20 8.54 -0.81
C PRO A 398 4.03 8.00 -2.24
N PHE A 399 2.98 8.44 -2.93
CA PHE A 399 2.74 8.05 -4.32
C PHE A 399 3.45 9.02 -5.28
N PHE A 400 4.29 8.50 -6.19
CA PHE A 400 5.10 9.29 -7.12
C PHE A 400 4.31 9.65 -8.39
N GLY A 401 3.21 10.39 -8.20
CA GLY A 401 2.25 10.71 -9.27
C GLY A 401 2.87 11.39 -10.50
N ALA A 402 3.78 12.34 -10.30
CA ALA A 402 4.44 13.04 -11.41
C ALA A 402 5.27 12.09 -12.29
N ASP A 403 6.02 11.16 -11.67
CA ASP A 403 6.83 10.16 -12.39
C ASP A 403 5.96 9.13 -13.11
N VAL A 404 4.84 8.75 -12.50
CA VAL A 404 3.82 7.88 -13.09
C VAL A 404 3.24 8.57 -14.33
N VAL A 405 2.72 9.79 -14.23
CA VAL A 405 2.14 10.52 -15.37
C VAL A 405 3.18 10.75 -16.46
N LYS A 406 4.42 11.11 -16.11
CA LYS A 406 5.51 11.28 -17.08
C LYS A 406 5.73 10.03 -17.93
N THR A 407 5.54 8.86 -17.33
CA THR A 407 5.69 7.56 -18.00
C THR A 407 4.46 7.20 -18.82
N LEU A 408 3.26 7.46 -18.27
CA LEU A 408 2.00 6.97 -18.83
C LEU A 408 1.32 7.95 -19.81
N GLY A 409 1.68 9.23 -19.78
CA GLY A 409 0.92 10.30 -20.44
C GLY A 409 0.83 10.21 -21.97
N ARG A 410 1.71 9.44 -22.60
CA ARG A 410 1.70 9.19 -24.06
C ARG A 410 0.95 7.92 -24.46
N ALA A 411 0.57 7.07 -23.50
CA ALA A 411 -0.15 5.85 -23.79
C ALA A 411 -1.52 6.15 -24.43
N LYS A 412 -1.97 5.24 -25.29
CA LYS A 412 -3.34 5.21 -25.80
C LYS A 412 -4.31 4.66 -24.78
N ALA A 413 -3.86 3.73 -23.93
CA ALA A 413 -4.67 3.15 -22.85
C ALA A 413 -3.80 2.56 -21.73
N ILE A 414 -4.37 2.48 -20.53
CA ILE A 414 -3.67 2.05 -19.31
C ILE A 414 -4.53 1.03 -18.56
N VAL A 415 -3.95 -0.14 -18.22
CA VAL A 415 -4.53 -1.08 -17.23
C VAL A 415 -3.83 -0.82 -15.91
N VAL A 416 -4.58 -0.67 -14.81
CA VAL A 416 -4.02 -0.78 -13.46
C VAL A 416 -4.46 -2.11 -12.86
N LEU A 417 -3.51 -2.99 -12.61
CA LEU A 417 -3.71 -4.33 -12.08
C LEU A 417 -3.13 -4.40 -10.65
N GLU A 418 -4.00 -4.51 -9.66
CA GLU A 418 -3.60 -4.51 -8.25
C GLU A 418 -4.36 -5.59 -7.44
N PRO A 419 -3.74 -6.14 -6.38
CA PRO A 419 -4.38 -7.10 -5.50
C PRO A 419 -5.20 -6.45 -4.38
N LEU A 420 -5.27 -5.12 -4.32
CA LEU A 420 -5.98 -4.38 -3.29
C LEU A 420 -7.35 -3.92 -3.81
N ASP A 421 -8.40 -4.20 -3.06
CA ASP A 421 -9.72 -3.64 -3.23
C ASP A 421 -10.21 -2.93 -1.96
N VAL A 422 -11.08 -1.95 -2.15
CA VAL A 422 -11.81 -1.31 -1.06
C VAL A 422 -13.29 -1.38 -1.43
N PRO A 423 -14.05 -2.32 -0.85
CA PRO A 423 -15.47 -2.44 -1.14
C PRO A 423 -16.17 -1.09 -0.94
N LEU A 424 -17.01 -0.71 -1.91
CA LEU A 424 -17.68 0.60 -2.03
C LEU A 424 -16.82 1.76 -2.59
N ALA A 425 -15.51 1.60 -2.74
CA ALA A 425 -14.72 2.53 -3.53
C ALA A 425 -15.00 2.32 -5.03
N PRO A 426 -14.91 3.38 -5.86
CA PRO A 426 -15.14 3.24 -7.29
C PRO A 426 -14.06 2.42 -8.02
N TYR A 427 -12.84 2.38 -7.47
CA TYR A 427 -11.66 1.72 -8.02
C TYR A 427 -10.73 1.29 -6.89
N GLY A 428 -9.76 0.41 -7.20
CA GLY A 428 -8.68 0.06 -6.29
C GLY A 428 -7.79 1.29 -5.93
N PRO A 429 -7.06 1.23 -4.81
CA PRO A 429 -6.27 2.35 -4.30
C PRO A 429 -5.23 2.92 -5.28
N VAL A 430 -4.53 2.05 -6.03
CA VAL A 430 -3.52 2.50 -7.01
C VAL A 430 -4.19 3.06 -8.24
N ALA A 431 -5.28 2.44 -8.72
CA ALA A 431 -6.05 2.98 -9.84
C ALA A 431 -6.61 4.38 -9.51
N ALA A 432 -7.09 4.59 -8.30
CA ALA A 432 -7.54 5.89 -7.81
C ALA A 432 -6.37 6.90 -7.78
N ALA A 433 -5.19 6.51 -7.29
CA ALA A 433 -4.01 7.37 -7.23
C ALA A 433 -3.49 7.76 -8.62
N VAL A 434 -3.49 6.84 -9.59
CA VAL A 434 -3.11 7.11 -10.99
C VAL A 434 -4.10 8.12 -11.60
N LYS A 435 -5.41 7.93 -11.41
CA LYS A 435 -6.43 8.86 -11.92
C LYS A 435 -6.30 10.25 -11.30
N ALA A 436 -6.06 10.34 -9.99
CA ALA A 436 -5.81 11.60 -9.31
C ALA A 436 -4.55 12.31 -9.85
N ALA A 437 -3.45 11.57 -10.04
CA ALA A 437 -2.22 12.10 -10.60
C ALA A 437 -2.41 12.70 -12.01
N PHE A 438 -3.23 12.06 -12.86
CA PHE A 438 -3.59 12.62 -14.16
C PHE A 438 -4.45 13.89 -14.08
N ALA A 439 -5.32 14.01 -13.07
CA ALA A 439 -6.09 15.23 -12.84
C ALA A 439 -5.19 16.40 -12.42
N ASP A 440 -4.22 16.15 -11.54
CA ASP A 440 -3.20 17.14 -11.16
C ASP A 440 -2.38 17.59 -12.38
N ALA A 441 -1.98 16.65 -13.24
CA ALA A 441 -1.24 16.97 -14.46
C ALA A 441 -2.05 17.79 -15.47
N LEU A 442 -3.33 17.49 -15.63
CA LEU A 442 -4.23 18.21 -16.54
C LEU A 442 -4.52 19.64 -16.06
N THR A 443 -4.43 19.87 -14.75
CA THR A 443 -4.61 21.18 -14.10
C THR A 443 -3.29 21.91 -13.83
N TRP A 444 -2.18 21.42 -14.41
CA TRP A 444 -0.84 22.01 -14.32
C TRP A 444 -0.31 22.17 -12.88
N ALA A 445 -0.61 21.19 -12.02
CA ALA A 445 -0.08 21.17 -10.67
C ALA A 445 1.47 21.24 -10.67
N PRO A 446 2.09 22.01 -9.74
CA PRO A 446 3.55 22.12 -9.69
C PRO A 446 4.25 20.76 -9.60
N GLY A 447 5.27 20.57 -10.45
CA GLY A 447 6.04 19.33 -10.51
C GLY A 447 5.45 18.23 -11.40
N PHE A 448 4.21 18.38 -11.89
CA PHE A 448 3.63 17.44 -12.85
C PHE A 448 3.96 17.81 -14.30
N PRO A 449 4.14 16.81 -15.19
CA PRO A 449 4.28 17.06 -16.62
C PRO A 449 2.94 17.54 -17.20
N SER A 450 2.97 18.42 -18.20
CA SER A 450 1.77 18.82 -18.92
C SER A 450 1.24 17.69 -19.80
N VAL A 451 -0.06 17.42 -19.70
CA VAL A 451 -0.77 16.43 -20.53
C VAL A 451 -1.96 17.09 -21.22
N GLY A 452 -2.19 16.75 -22.49
CA GLY A 452 -3.34 17.27 -23.26
C GLY A 452 -4.63 16.47 -23.08
N ARG A 453 -4.54 15.27 -22.49
CA ARG A 453 -5.67 14.38 -22.23
C ARG A 453 -5.33 13.38 -21.13
N ILE A 454 -6.36 12.76 -20.57
CA ILE A 454 -6.23 11.58 -19.71
C ILE A 454 -6.54 10.34 -20.57
N PRO A 455 -5.60 9.39 -20.73
CA PRO A 455 -5.89 8.13 -21.41
C PRO A 455 -7.00 7.35 -20.68
N PRO A 456 -7.75 6.48 -21.37
CA PRO A 456 -8.63 5.53 -20.70
C PRO A 456 -7.82 4.67 -19.71
N ILE A 457 -8.24 4.68 -18.45
CA ILE A 457 -7.62 3.94 -17.34
C ILE A 457 -8.63 2.90 -16.82
N LEU A 458 -8.35 1.64 -17.10
CA LEU A 458 -9.05 0.47 -16.59
C LEU A 458 -8.50 0.10 -15.21
N SER A 459 -9.41 -0.19 -14.26
CA SER A 459 -9.03 -0.79 -12.98
C SER A 459 -9.28 -2.30 -13.05
N ALA A 460 -8.28 -3.10 -12.72
CA ALA A 460 -8.35 -4.54 -12.66
C ALA A 460 -7.90 -5.00 -11.26
N THR A 461 -8.82 -5.56 -10.50
CA THR A 461 -8.51 -6.18 -9.21
C THR A 461 -8.29 -7.67 -9.43
N PHE A 462 -7.30 -8.28 -8.76
CA PHE A 462 -7.14 -9.73 -8.80
C PHE A 462 -7.09 -10.36 -7.41
N ALA A 463 -7.64 -11.56 -7.33
CA ALA A 463 -7.70 -12.36 -6.11
C ALA A 463 -7.44 -13.83 -6.47
N THR A 464 -6.37 -14.40 -5.92
CA THR A 464 -6.03 -15.81 -6.13
C THR A 464 -5.64 -16.48 -4.82
N ILE A 465 -6.02 -17.76 -4.67
CA ILE A 465 -5.82 -18.55 -3.43
C ILE A 465 -4.33 -18.79 -3.15
N ASP A 466 -3.52 -18.93 -4.20
CA ASP A 466 -2.07 -19.10 -4.11
C ASP A 466 -1.31 -17.75 -4.18
N GLY A 467 -2.04 -16.64 -4.36
CA GLY A 467 -1.48 -15.32 -4.55
C GLY A 467 -0.61 -15.22 -5.80
N THR A 468 -0.84 -16.06 -6.82
CA THR A 468 -0.17 -15.96 -8.12
C THR A 468 -1.16 -15.46 -9.17
N ILE A 469 -0.70 -14.65 -10.11
CA ILE A 469 -1.49 -14.29 -11.28
C ILE A 469 -0.96 -15.05 -12.48
N THR A 470 -1.85 -15.56 -13.32
CA THR A 470 -1.44 -16.29 -14.53
C THR A 470 -1.22 -15.34 -15.70
N GLU A 471 -0.42 -15.75 -16.67
CA GLU A 471 -0.29 -14.99 -17.93
C GLU A 471 -1.63 -14.77 -18.64
N ARG A 472 -2.58 -15.72 -18.46
CA ARG A 472 -3.91 -15.63 -19.04
C ARG A 472 -4.66 -14.43 -18.48
N ASP A 473 -4.62 -14.21 -17.16
CA ASP A 473 -5.33 -13.10 -16.51
C ASP A 473 -4.75 -11.75 -16.95
N VAL A 474 -3.42 -11.66 -17.01
CA VAL A 474 -2.70 -10.48 -17.53
C VAL A 474 -3.13 -10.20 -18.98
N ARG A 475 -3.18 -11.22 -19.86
CA ARG A 475 -3.60 -11.06 -21.26
C ARG A 475 -5.06 -10.66 -21.39
N LEU A 476 -5.95 -11.18 -20.55
CA LEU A 476 -7.37 -10.81 -20.53
C LEU A 476 -7.54 -9.33 -20.17
N SER A 477 -6.76 -8.82 -19.22
CA SER A 477 -6.80 -7.39 -18.84
C SER A 477 -6.43 -6.45 -20.00
N LEU A 478 -5.43 -6.84 -20.80
CA LEU A 478 -5.05 -6.11 -22.01
C LEU A 478 -6.10 -6.23 -23.12
N ALA A 479 -6.72 -7.40 -23.27
CA ALA A 479 -7.78 -7.62 -24.27
C ALA A 479 -9.03 -6.79 -23.96
N GLU A 480 -9.38 -6.62 -22.68
CA GLU A 480 -10.52 -5.79 -22.27
C GLU A 480 -10.31 -4.32 -22.67
N ILE A 481 -9.09 -3.79 -22.51
CA ILE A 481 -8.76 -2.44 -22.97
C ILE A 481 -8.89 -2.29 -24.48
N ALA A 482 -8.50 -3.31 -25.25
CA ALA A 482 -8.61 -3.28 -26.70
C ALA A 482 -10.06 -3.19 -27.19
N SER A 483 -11.05 -3.46 -26.33
CA SER A 483 -12.49 -3.33 -26.65
C SER A 483 -13.01 -1.87 -26.69
N GLY A 484 -12.15 -0.89 -26.35
CA GLY A 484 -12.43 0.54 -26.55
C GLY A 484 -13.60 1.05 -25.70
N GLU A 485 -14.59 1.71 -26.32
CA GLU A 485 -15.74 2.30 -25.62
C GLU A 485 -16.63 1.27 -24.89
N ARG A 486 -16.51 -0.01 -25.25
CA ARG A 486 -17.23 -1.12 -24.61
C ARG A 486 -16.47 -1.71 -23.42
N ALA A 487 -15.24 -1.28 -23.18
CA ALA A 487 -14.44 -1.78 -22.07
C ALA A 487 -15.14 -1.49 -20.74
N ARG A 488 -15.28 -2.53 -19.91
CA ARG A 488 -15.66 -2.33 -18.52
C ARG A 488 -14.65 -1.39 -17.87
N ARG A 489 -15.07 -0.51 -16.97
CA ARG A 489 -14.15 0.41 -16.27
C ARG A 489 -13.51 -0.21 -15.03
N HIS A 490 -14.08 -1.31 -14.55
CA HIS A 490 -13.58 -2.15 -13.48
C HIS A 490 -13.83 -3.61 -13.83
N ILE A 491 -12.81 -4.45 -13.63
CA ILE A 491 -12.88 -5.89 -13.81
C ILE A 491 -12.19 -6.59 -12.64
N VAL A 492 -12.64 -7.81 -12.34
CA VAL A 492 -12.06 -8.66 -11.30
C VAL A 492 -11.60 -9.96 -11.93
N PHE A 493 -10.38 -10.37 -11.61
CA PHE A 493 -9.77 -11.62 -12.03
C PHE A 493 -9.52 -12.52 -10.82
N GLY A 494 -9.59 -13.83 -11.04
CA GLY A 494 -9.29 -14.80 -10.00
C GLY A 494 -9.59 -16.21 -10.45
N SER A 495 -8.98 -17.18 -9.78
CA SER A 495 -9.32 -18.58 -9.89
C SER A 495 -10.09 -19.00 -8.64
N ASP A 496 -11.34 -19.41 -8.81
CA ASP A 496 -12.01 -20.29 -7.87
C ASP A 496 -11.30 -21.65 -8.02
N GLY A 497 -10.45 -22.02 -7.07
CA GLY A 497 -9.57 -23.20 -7.19
C GLY A 497 -10.25 -24.50 -7.59
#